data_AF-A0A7C5Z4D6-F1
#
_entry.id   AF-A0A7C5Z4D6-F1
#
_cell.length_a   1.000
_cell.length_b   1.000
_cell.length_c   1.000
_cell.angle_alpha   90.00
_cell.angle_beta   90.00
_cell.angle_gamma   90.00
#
_symmetry.space_group_name_H-M   'P 1'
#
loop_
_entity.id
_entity.type
_entity.pdbx_description
1 polymer ?
#
loop_
_entity_poly.entity_id
_entity_poly.type
_entity_poly.pdbx_seq_one_letter_code
_entity_poly.pdbx_strand_id
1 'polypeptide(L)'
;MKYLEEYRDARAARHYSRLLRKMVTRPWTIMEVCGGQTHAIVRFGVDELLPPEIMLVHGPGCPVCVTPVELIDKAVEIAARPNVIFCSFGDMLRVPGSNSDLFSVKARGGDVRIVYSPLDALKIARENP
;
A
#
# COMPACT_ATOMS: atom_id res chain seq x y z
N MET A 1 19.85 4.04 10.78
CA MET A 1 19.44 4.80 9.57
C MET A 1 19.49 6.28 9.93
N LYS A 2 20.13 7.13 9.10
CA LYS A 2 20.16 8.58 9.35
C LYS A 2 18.71 9.08 9.52
N TYR A 3 18.46 9.99 10.48
CA TYR A 3 17.15 10.58 10.81
C TYR A 3 16.15 9.73 11.59
N LEU A 4 16.46 8.45 11.86
CA LEU A 4 15.50 7.55 12.49
C LEU A 4 15.37 7.80 14.02
N GLU A 5 16.48 8.13 14.68
CA GLU A 5 16.49 8.49 16.11
C GLU A 5 15.99 9.91 16.36
N GLU A 6 16.28 10.85 15.45
CA GLU A 6 15.88 12.25 15.56
C GLU A 6 14.36 12.44 15.48
N TYR A 7 13.69 11.70 14.59
CA TYR A 7 12.24 11.83 14.39
C TYR A 7 11.42 10.81 15.19
N ARG A 8 12.02 9.77 15.77
CA ARG A 8 11.34 8.84 16.69
C ARG A 8 11.54 9.24 18.15
N ASP A 9 11.05 10.43 18.50
CA ASP A 9 11.12 10.96 19.86
C ASP A 9 9.74 11.10 20.51
N ALA A 10 9.48 10.30 21.54
CA ALA A 10 8.25 10.35 22.33
C ALA A 10 8.08 11.69 23.08
N ARG A 11 9.18 12.36 23.47
CA ARG A 11 9.12 13.68 24.12
C ARG A 11 8.64 14.73 23.14
N ALA A 12 9.20 14.75 21.93
CA ALA A 12 8.72 15.62 20.85
C ALA A 12 7.25 15.36 20.51
N ALA A 13 6.84 14.10 20.34
CA ALA A 13 5.45 13.75 20.05
C ALA A 13 4.45 14.27 21.12
N ARG A 14 4.76 14.06 22.41
CA ARG A 14 3.94 14.59 23.53
C ARG A 14 3.96 16.11 23.60
N HIS A 15 5.08 16.74 23.24
CA HIS A 15 5.17 18.20 23.16
C HIS A 15 4.24 18.73 22.07
N TYR A 16 4.27 18.16 20.86
CA TYR A 16 3.38 18.56 19.78
C TYR A 16 1.91 18.31 20.09
N SER A 17 1.54 17.17 20.69
CA SER A 17 0.16 16.92 21.13
C SER A 17 -0.36 18.01 22.07
N ARG A 18 0.46 18.47 23.04
CA ARG A 18 0.10 19.58 23.94
C ARG A 18 -0.06 20.91 23.20
N LEU A 19 0.75 21.17 22.18
CA LEU A 19 0.61 22.38 21.36
C LEU A 19 -0.66 22.34 20.52
N LEU A 20 -0.96 21.20 19.88
CA LEU A 20 -2.19 21.00 19.12
C LEU A 20 -3.43 21.26 19.97
N ARG A 21 -3.48 20.74 21.20
CA ARG A 21 -4.59 21.01 22.15
C ARG A 21 -4.81 22.50 22.45
N LYS A 22 -3.77 23.34 22.35
CA LYS A 22 -3.88 24.80 22.55
C LYS A 22 -4.25 25.56 21.27
N MET A 23 -3.92 25.01 20.10
CA MET A 23 -4.08 25.66 18.81
C MET A 23 -5.41 25.33 18.13
N VAL A 24 -6.00 24.16 18.43
CA VAL A 24 -7.25 23.74 17.82
C VAL A 24 -8.40 24.57 18.40
N THR A 25 -9.02 25.39 17.56
CA THR A 25 -10.11 26.30 17.93
C THR A 25 -11.48 25.85 17.42
N ARG A 26 -11.52 24.80 16.60
CA ARG A 26 -12.72 24.23 15.99
C ARG A 26 -12.48 22.78 15.57
N PRO A 27 -13.54 22.00 15.30
CA PRO A 27 -13.39 20.69 14.70
C PRO A 27 -12.66 20.73 13.35
N TRP A 28 -11.77 19.77 13.11
CA TRP A 28 -11.05 19.59 11.85
C TRP A 28 -11.16 18.14 11.38
N THR A 29 -11.40 17.97 10.09
CA THR A 29 -11.27 16.68 9.42
C THR A 29 -10.01 16.72 8.57
N ILE A 30 -9.07 15.81 8.84
CA ILE A 30 -7.80 15.72 8.12
C ILE A 30 -7.73 14.35 7.48
N MET A 31 -7.56 14.31 6.15
CA MET A 31 -7.42 13.06 5.42
C MET A 31 -5.97 12.83 5.03
N GLU A 32 -5.47 11.63 5.30
CA GLU A 32 -4.23 11.12 4.72
C GLU A 32 -4.55 10.17 3.56
N VAL A 33 -3.64 10.05 2.60
CA VAL A 33 -3.81 9.21 1.39
C VAL A 33 -2.54 8.41 1.13
N CYS A 34 -2.04 7.73 2.16
CA CYS A 34 -0.85 6.90 2.07
C CYS A 34 -0.92 5.74 3.07
N GLY A 35 -0.99 4.50 2.58
CA GLY A 35 -1.04 3.32 3.46
C GLY A 35 0.14 3.22 4.45
N GLY A 36 1.31 3.79 4.10
CA GLY A 36 2.45 3.90 5.02
C GLY A 36 2.19 4.88 6.18
N GLN A 37 1.48 5.97 5.93
CA GLN A 37 1.04 6.90 6.98
C GLN A 37 -0.06 6.26 7.82
N THR A 38 -1.05 5.61 7.22
CA THR A 38 -2.07 4.82 7.95
C THR A 38 -1.41 3.83 8.90
N HIS A 39 -0.44 3.05 8.39
CA HIS A 39 0.30 2.08 9.20
C HIS A 39 1.04 2.75 10.36
N ALA A 40 1.72 3.87 10.12
CA ALA A 40 2.42 4.60 11.17
C ALA A 40 1.48 5.17 12.23
N ILE A 41 0.34 5.75 11.81
CA ILE A 41 -0.67 6.32 12.71
C ILE A 41 -1.18 5.25 13.66
N VAL A 42 -1.66 4.13 13.12
CA VAL A 42 -2.20 3.02 13.91
C VAL A 42 -1.13 2.37 14.77
N ARG A 43 0.05 2.09 14.21
CA ARG A 43 1.15 1.43 14.93
C ARG A 43 1.63 2.23 16.14
N PHE A 44 1.62 3.55 16.04
CA PHE A 44 2.12 4.43 17.11
C PHE A 44 1.01 5.13 17.90
N GLY A 45 -0.27 4.81 17.65
CA GLY A 45 -1.42 5.42 18.31
C GLY A 45 -1.46 6.94 18.16
N VAL A 46 -1.08 7.46 16.99
CA VAL A 46 -0.99 8.92 16.77
C VAL A 46 -2.38 9.56 16.86
N ASP A 47 -3.40 8.86 16.39
CA ASP A 47 -4.81 9.22 16.51
C ASP A 47 -5.25 9.41 17.98
N GLU A 48 -4.77 8.57 18.90
CA GLU A 48 -5.04 8.71 20.34
C GLU A 48 -4.34 9.93 20.96
N LEU A 49 -3.26 10.42 20.35
CA LEU A 49 -2.52 11.59 20.81
C LEU A 49 -3.14 12.91 20.36
N LEU A 50 -4.03 12.90 19.36
CA LEU A 50 -4.65 14.11 18.83
C LEU A 50 -5.75 14.64 19.76
N PRO A 51 -6.04 15.96 19.72
CA PRO A 51 -7.24 16.51 20.33
C PRO A 51 -8.50 15.88 19.75
N PRO A 52 -9.56 15.64 20.55
CA PRO A 52 -10.80 14.99 20.07
C PRO A 52 -11.54 15.79 18.99
N GLU A 53 -11.26 17.08 18.85
CA GLU A 53 -11.76 17.93 17.78
C GLU A 53 -11.13 17.62 16.41
N ILE A 54 -10.01 16.89 16.36
CA ILE A 54 -9.38 16.45 15.12
C ILE A 54 -9.84 15.03 14.79
N MET A 55 -10.59 14.90 13.72
CA MET A 55 -10.93 13.62 13.10
C MET A 55 -9.92 13.31 12.00
N LEU A 56 -9.21 12.19 12.13
CA LEU A 56 -8.40 11.62 11.05
C LEU A 56 -9.26 10.73 10.16
N VAL A 57 -9.13 10.93 8.84
CA VAL A 57 -9.76 10.09 7.81
C VAL A 57 -8.67 9.37 7.03
N HIS A 58 -8.79 8.05 6.93
CA HIS A 58 -7.91 7.21 6.12
C HIS A 58 -8.45 7.15 4.70
N GLY A 59 -7.83 7.91 3.79
CA GLY A 59 -8.19 7.95 2.39
C GLY A 59 -7.70 6.74 1.59
N PRO A 60 -7.99 6.68 0.28
CA PRO A 60 -7.65 5.56 -0.59
C PRO A 60 -6.16 5.55 -0.99
N GLY A 61 -5.26 5.43 -0.01
CA GLY A 61 -3.80 5.49 -0.19
C GLY A 61 -3.12 4.16 -0.58
N CYS A 62 -3.90 3.15 -0.98
CA CYS A 62 -3.41 1.82 -1.35
C CYS A 62 -3.58 1.63 -2.87
N PRO A 63 -2.49 1.70 -3.67
CA PRO A 63 -2.59 1.61 -5.14
C PRO A 63 -3.16 0.26 -5.59
N VAL A 64 -2.85 -0.82 -4.87
CA VAL A 64 -3.39 -2.16 -5.11
C VAL A 64 -4.91 -2.18 -4.93
N CYS A 65 -5.39 -1.59 -3.84
CA CYS A 65 -6.79 -1.63 -3.44
C CYS A 65 -7.71 -0.81 -4.38
N VAL A 66 -7.15 0.21 -5.04
CA VAL A 66 -7.90 1.07 -5.99
C VAL A 66 -7.70 0.64 -7.45
N THR A 67 -7.01 -0.47 -7.69
CA THR A 67 -6.83 -0.98 -9.05
C THR A 67 -8.17 -1.45 -9.61
N PRO A 68 -8.63 -0.93 -10.77
CA PRO A 68 -9.92 -1.30 -11.34
C PRO A 68 -10.01 -2.80 -11.66
N VAL A 69 -11.17 -3.41 -11.41
CA VAL A 69 -11.40 -4.84 -11.64
C VAL A 69 -11.15 -5.23 -13.10
N GLU A 70 -11.47 -4.34 -14.04
CA GLU A 70 -11.27 -4.55 -15.47
C GLU A 70 -9.77 -4.66 -15.83
N LEU A 71 -8.89 -4.03 -15.06
CA LEU A 71 -7.45 -4.14 -15.24
C LEU A 71 -6.92 -5.47 -14.69
N ILE A 72 -7.48 -5.92 -13.56
CA ILE A 72 -7.18 -7.24 -12.98
C ILE A 72 -7.61 -8.36 -13.93
N ASP A 73 -8.81 -8.27 -14.52
CA ASP A 73 -9.31 -9.24 -15.48
C ASP A 73 -8.41 -9.35 -16.70
N LYS A 74 -7.96 -8.21 -17.26
CA LYS A 74 -6.99 -8.18 -18.36
C LYS A 74 -5.66 -8.82 -17.96
N ALA A 75 -5.17 -8.55 -16.75
CA ALA A 75 -3.94 -9.14 -16.24
C ALA A 75 -4.05 -10.66 -16.10
N VAL A 76 -5.17 -11.16 -15.56
CA VAL A 76 -5.48 -12.59 -15.43
C VAL A 76 -5.54 -13.26 -16.81
N GLU A 77 -6.20 -12.63 -17.78
CA GLU A 77 -6.28 -13.15 -19.15
C GLU A 77 -4.89 -13.26 -19.79
N ILE A 78 -4.05 -12.23 -19.66
CA ILE A 78 -2.68 -12.23 -20.19
C ILE A 78 -1.84 -13.30 -19.49
N ALA A 79 -1.92 -13.40 -18.16
CA ALA A 79 -1.15 -14.35 -17.36
C ALA A 79 -1.49 -15.81 -17.64
N ALA A 80 -2.70 -16.09 -18.13
CA ALA A 80 -3.15 -17.44 -18.48
C ALA A 80 -2.70 -17.91 -19.87
N ARG A 81 -2.12 -17.04 -20.70
CA ARG A 81 -1.70 -17.39 -22.06
C ARG A 81 -0.45 -18.27 -22.04
N PRO A 82 -0.33 -19.22 -22.98
CA PRO A 82 0.90 -19.98 -23.14
C PRO A 82 2.06 -19.05 -23.53
N ASN A 83 3.28 -19.41 -23.11
CA ASN A 83 4.52 -18.66 -23.39
C ASN A 83 4.53 -17.21 -22.85
N VAL A 84 3.72 -16.91 -21.82
CA VAL A 84 3.76 -15.62 -21.11
C VAL A 84 4.39 -15.83 -19.72
N ILE A 85 5.40 -15.00 -19.40
CA ILE A 85 5.90 -14.83 -18.04
C ILE A 85 5.28 -13.55 -17.49
N PHE A 86 4.29 -13.68 -16.60
CA PHE A 86 3.60 -12.53 -16.01
C PHE A 86 4.26 -12.11 -14.69
N CYS A 87 4.77 -10.88 -14.63
CA CYS A 87 5.41 -10.34 -13.44
C CYS A 87 4.45 -9.42 -12.67
N SER A 88 4.35 -9.60 -11.35
CA SER A 88 3.53 -8.74 -10.50
C SER A 88 4.11 -8.62 -9.09
N PHE A 89 3.72 -7.57 -8.35
CA PHE A 89 4.02 -7.49 -6.93
C PHE A 89 3.20 -8.53 -6.14
N GLY A 90 3.76 -9.00 -5.02
CA GLY A 90 3.18 -10.13 -4.28
C GLY A 90 1.79 -9.86 -3.69
N ASP A 91 1.52 -8.62 -3.29
CA ASP A 91 0.24 -8.16 -2.78
C ASP A 91 -0.88 -8.20 -3.84
N MET A 92 -0.53 -7.94 -5.10
CA MET A 92 -1.46 -7.95 -6.22
C MET A 92 -1.95 -9.37 -6.58
N LEU A 93 -1.22 -10.44 -6.21
CA LEU A 93 -1.55 -11.80 -6.66
C LEU A 93 -2.94 -12.28 -6.20
N ARG A 94 -3.40 -11.81 -5.04
CA ARG A 94 -4.66 -12.22 -4.42
C ARG A 94 -5.78 -11.20 -4.61
N VAL A 95 -5.56 -10.16 -5.40
CA VAL A 95 -6.62 -9.19 -5.70
C VAL A 95 -7.62 -9.87 -6.63
N PRO A 96 -8.89 -9.96 -6.25
CA PRO A 96 -9.89 -10.64 -7.06
C PRO A 96 -10.23 -9.81 -8.30
N GLY A 97 -10.20 -10.47 -9.46
CA GLY A 97 -10.93 -10.02 -10.66
C GLY A 97 -12.39 -10.48 -10.61
N SER A 98 -13.08 -10.39 -11.73
CA SER A 98 -14.49 -10.79 -11.85
C SER A 98 -14.70 -12.29 -11.64
N ASN A 99 -13.76 -13.13 -12.10
CA ASN A 99 -13.90 -14.60 -12.08
C ASN A 99 -12.70 -15.34 -11.48
N SER A 100 -11.55 -14.69 -11.31
CA SER A 100 -10.33 -15.32 -10.79
C SER A 100 -9.31 -14.26 -10.34
N ASP A 101 -8.13 -14.71 -9.90
CA ASP A 101 -7.00 -13.87 -9.51
C ASP A 101 -5.68 -14.44 -10.08
N LEU A 102 -4.60 -13.67 -10.00
CA LEU A 102 -3.29 -14.09 -10.52
C LEU A 102 -2.72 -15.29 -9.75
N PHE A 103 -3.04 -15.42 -8.46
CA PHE A 103 -2.64 -16.55 -7.64
C PHE A 103 -3.25 -17.87 -8.14
N SER A 104 -4.51 -17.83 -8.57
CA SER A 104 -5.23 -18.94 -9.18
C SER A 104 -4.67 -19.32 -10.54
N VAL A 105 -4.29 -18.33 -11.37
CA VAL A 105 -3.61 -18.58 -12.64
C VAL A 105 -2.29 -19.33 -12.42
N LYS A 106 -1.49 -18.88 -11.44
CA LYS A 106 -0.26 -19.56 -11.04
C LYS A 106 -0.52 -21.01 -10.61
N ALA A 107 -1.55 -21.24 -9.79
CA ALA A 107 -1.92 -22.57 -9.31
C ALA A 107 -2.36 -23.52 -10.45
N ARG A 108 -2.89 -22.98 -11.55
CA ARG A 108 -3.27 -23.74 -12.76
C ARG A 108 -2.10 -23.93 -13.75
N GLY A 109 -0.89 -23.50 -13.39
CA GLY A 109 0.32 -23.71 -14.20
C GLY A 109 0.74 -22.51 -15.06
N GLY A 110 0.10 -21.34 -14.95
CA GLY A 110 0.61 -20.12 -15.57
C GLY A 110 1.92 -19.65 -14.93
N ASP A 111 2.86 -19.13 -15.72
CA ASP A 111 4.14 -18.62 -15.21
C ASP A 111 3.98 -17.20 -14.64
N VAL A 112 3.49 -17.13 -13.40
CA VAL A 112 3.35 -15.88 -12.64
C VAL A 112 4.49 -15.73 -11.63
N ARG A 113 5.33 -14.72 -11.83
CA ARG A 113 6.52 -14.43 -11.02
C ARG A 113 6.30 -13.19 -10.14
N ILE A 114 6.66 -13.32 -8.87
CA ILE A 114 6.62 -12.20 -7.92
C ILE A 114 7.91 -11.40 -8.09
N VAL A 115 7.78 -10.08 -8.24
CA VAL A 115 8.90 -9.14 -8.32
C VAL A 115 8.83 -8.11 -7.19
N TYR A 116 9.97 -7.55 -6.81
CA TYR A 116 10.07 -6.48 -5.81
C TYR A 116 10.40 -5.12 -6.43
N SER A 117 10.82 -5.13 -7.69
CA SER A 117 11.03 -3.95 -8.51
C SER A 117 10.56 -4.21 -9.94
N PRO A 118 10.02 -3.22 -10.65
CA PRO A 118 9.77 -3.34 -12.09
C PRO A 118 11.04 -3.71 -12.89
N LEU A 119 12.24 -3.39 -12.36
CA LEU A 119 13.51 -3.77 -12.97
C LEU A 119 13.77 -5.28 -12.95
N ASP A 120 13.17 -6.02 -12.02
CA ASP A 120 13.29 -7.48 -11.98
C ASP A 120 12.61 -8.10 -13.20
N ALA A 121 11.51 -7.51 -13.68
CA ALA A 121 10.84 -7.96 -14.90
C ALA A 121 11.73 -7.80 -16.14
N LEU A 122 12.53 -6.72 -16.22
CA LEU A 122 13.51 -6.55 -17.30
C LEU A 122 14.61 -7.62 -17.25
N LYS A 123 15.08 -7.96 -16.05
CA LYS A 123 16.06 -9.03 -15.87
C LYS A 123 15.48 -10.37 -16.34
N ILE A 124 14.27 -10.69 -15.89
CA ILE A 124 13.55 -11.92 -16.29
C ILE A 124 13.39 -11.99 -17.81
N ALA A 125 13.02 -10.88 -18.46
CA ALA A 125 12.88 -10.83 -19.92
C ALA A 125 14.21 -11.11 -20.65
N ARG A 126 15.34 -10.58 -20.16
CA ARG A 126 16.67 -10.86 -20.77
C ARG A 126 17.10 -12.32 -20.62
N GLU A 127 16.68 -12.97 -19.55
CA GLU A 127 16.97 -14.40 -19.28
C GLU A 127 16.06 -15.36 -20.06
N ASN A 128 14.98 -14.85 -20.67
CA ASN A 128 13.96 -15.63 -21.40
C ASN A 128 13.62 -14.92 -22.73
N PRO A 129 14.51 -14.95 -23.74
CA PRO A 129 14.38 -14.21 -25.00
C PRO A 129 13.27 -14.75 -25.93
#